data_AF-A0A7V9ZTR6-F1
#
_entry.id   AF-A0A7V9ZTR6-F1
#
_cell.length_a   1.000
_cell.length_b   1.000
_cell.length_c   1.000
_cell.angle_alpha   90.00
_cell.angle_beta   90.00
_cell.angle_gamma   90.00
#
_symmetry.space_group_name_H-M   'P 1'
#
loop_
_entity.id
_entity.type
_entity.pdbx_description
1 polymer ?
#
loop_
_entity_poly.entity_id
_entity_poly.type
_entity_poly.pdbx_seq_one_letter_code
_entity_poly.pdbx_strand_id
1 'polypeptide(L)'
;YLCMEGPAFSTKAESNVYRSWGMDIIGMTNLQEAKLAREAEIAYATLALVTDYDCWHEEHDSVSVEMVIEYLHKNVRNAQLVLKEAVKRIAAKNTPNPFEGATKSAIFTAPELWNAETATKLEAIIGKYAAK
;
A
#
# COMPACT_ATOMS: atom_id res chain seq x y z
N TYR A 1 7.66 -4.08 -5.14
CA TYR A 1 7.45 -2.70 -4.66
C TYR A 1 8.32 -2.48 -3.45
N LEU A 2 9.24 -1.53 -3.55
CA LEU A 2 9.99 -1.01 -2.42
C LEU A 2 9.32 0.28 -1.94
N CYS A 3 9.10 0.40 -0.65
CA CYS A 3 8.68 1.66 -0.04
C CYS A 3 9.90 2.30 0.63
N MET A 4 10.32 3.47 0.16
CA MET A 4 11.31 4.31 0.85
C MET A 4 10.61 5.43 1.62
N GLU A 5 11.30 6.07 2.55
CA GLU A 5 10.73 7.16 3.36
C GLU A 5 10.45 8.44 2.55
N GLY A 6 11.37 8.84 1.67
CA GLY A 6 11.32 10.17 1.04
C GLY A 6 11.67 11.32 2.01
N PRO A 7 11.44 12.60 1.66
CA PRO A 7 10.87 13.10 0.40
C PRO A 7 11.90 13.16 -0.75
N ALA A 8 13.18 12.96 -0.46
CA ALA A 8 14.22 12.91 -1.47
C ALA A 8 14.08 11.63 -2.31
N PHE A 9 14.35 11.74 -3.62
CA PHE A 9 14.54 10.58 -4.46
C PHE A 9 15.80 9.81 -4.07
N SER A 10 15.86 8.55 -4.48
CA SER A 10 17.01 7.70 -4.24
C SER A 10 18.26 8.24 -4.93
N THR A 11 19.42 7.95 -4.37
CA THR A 11 20.70 8.04 -5.06
C THR A 11 20.88 6.85 -6.00
N LYS A 12 21.74 6.99 -7.02
CA LYS A 12 22.04 5.87 -7.94
C LYS A 12 22.56 4.63 -7.23
N ALA A 13 23.29 4.80 -6.12
CA ALA A 13 23.77 3.70 -5.29
C ALA A 13 22.60 2.94 -4.64
N GLU A 14 21.64 3.67 -4.06
CA GLU A 14 20.43 3.09 -3.48
C GLU A 14 19.60 2.35 -4.53
N SER A 15 19.34 2.97 -5.69
CA SER A 15 18.60 2.33 -6.78
C SER A 15 19.26 1.02 -7.24
N ASN A 16 20.59 0.97 -7.31
CA ASN A 16 21.32 -0.26 -7.65
C ASN A 16 21.22 -1.33 -6.56
N VAL A 17 21.25 -0.95 -5.28
CA VAL A 17 21.01 -1.87 -4.17
C VAL A 17 19.60 -2.45 -4.25
N TYR A 18 18.58 -1.63 -4.48
CA TYR A 18 17.19 -2.09 -4.57
C TYR A 18 16.96 -3.04 -5.76
N ARG A 19 17.60 -2.77 -6.89
CA ARG A 19 17.61 -3.68 -8.04
C ARG A 19 18.32 -4.99 -7.71
N SER A 20 19.43 -4.95 -6.97
CA SER A 20 20.12 -6.17 -6.52
C SER A 20 19.26 -7.03 -5.59
N TRP A 21 18.29 -6.43 -4.89
CA TRP A 21 17.30 -7.16 -4.09
C TRP A 21 16.13 -7.74 -4.92
N GLY A 22 16.12 -7.50 -6.23
CA GLY A 22 15.05 -7.92 -7.13
C GLY A 22 13.78 -7.06 -7.06
N MET A 23 13.91 -5.79 -6.65
CA MET A 23 12.76 -4.87 -6.60
C MET A 23 12.50 -4.26 -7.98
N ASP A 24 11.26 -4.38 -8.47
CA ASP A 24 10.88 -3.88 -9.80
C ASP A 24 10.42 -2.41 -9.81
N ILE A 25 9.77 -1.96 -8.74
CA ILE A 25 9.15 -0.63 -8.63
C ILE A 25 9.40 -0.05 -7.23
N ILE A 26 9.53 1.28 -7.15
CA ILE A 26 9.76 2.04 -5.92
C ILE A 26 8.64 3.08 -5.72
N GLY A 27 8.32 3.40 -4.47
CA GLY A 27 7.41 4.46 -4.07
C GLY A 27 7.58 4.82 -2.60
N MET A 28 6.69 5.66 -2.06
CA MET A 28 6.84 6.22 -0.70
C MET A 28 5.60 6.08 0.19
N THR A 29 4.56 5.34 -0.23
CA THR A 29 3.25 5.40 0.44
C THR A 29 2.69 4.05 0.90
N ASN A 30 2.86 2.99 0.11
CA ASN A 30 2.00 1.81 0.29
C ASN A 30 2.40 0.85 1.41
N LEU A 31 3.59 0.94 2.00
CA LEU A 31 4.01 -0.03 3.04
C LEU A 31 3.11 0.04 4.27
N GLN A 32 2.94 1.23 4.84
CA GLN A 32 2.14 1.37 6.06
C GLN A 32 0.65 1.23 5.77
N GLU A 33 0.19 1.70 4.61
CA GLU A 33 -1.19 1.48 4.15
C GLU A 33 -1.53 -0.02 4.06
N ALA A 34 -0.68 -0.83 3.42
CA ALA A 34 -0.94 -2.25 3.23
C ALA A 34 -0.94 -3.03 4.57
N LYS A 35 -0.06 -2.65 5.51
CA LYS A 35 -0.03 -3.24 6.86
C LYS A 35 -1.28 -2.91 7.65
N LEU A 36 -1.67 -1.63 7.68
CA LEU A 36 -2.88 -1.18 8.39
C LEU A 36 -4.15 -1.77 7.78
N ALA A 37 -4.22 -1.88 6.46
CA ALA A 37 -5.34 -2.54 5.79
C ALA A 37 -5.45 -4.02 6.19
N ARG A 38 -4.31 -4.71 6.34
CA ARG A 38 -4.29 -6.10 6.85
C ARG A 38 -4.76 -6.19 8.29
N GLU A 39 -4.33 -5.29 9.17
CA GLU A 39 -4.81 -5.23 10.56
C GLU A 39 -6.31 -4.94 10.64
N ALA A 40 -6.83 -4.11 9.73
CA ALA A 40 -8.27 -3.86 9.58
C ALA A 40 -9.03 -4.98 8.86
N GLU A 41 -8.36 -6.06 8.46
CA GLU A 41 -8.93 -7.18 7.69
C GLU A 41 -9.54 -6.77 6.34
N ILE A 42 -9.01 -5.71 5.73
CA ILE A 42 -9.44 -5.20 4.43
C ILE A 42 -8.58 -5.84 3.33
N ALA A 43 -9.22 -6.40 2.30
CA ALA A 43 -8.53 -6.86 1.12
C ALA A 43 -7.92 -5.67 0.37
N TYR A 44 -6.58 -5.58 0.37
CA TYR A 44 -5.82 -4.47 -0.20
C TYR A 44 -4.99 -4.92 -1.40
N ALA A 45 -4.99 -4.10 -2.44
CA ALA A 45 -4.16 -4.29 -3.63
C ALA A 45 -3.73 -2.92 -4.19
N THR A 46 -2.57 -2.88 -4.82
CA THR A 46 -1.99 -1.66 -5.40
C THR A 46 -2.07 -1.69 -6.93
N LEU A 47 -2.54 -0.59 -7.53
CA LEU A 47 -2.30 -0.26 -8.93
C LEU A 47 -1.18 0.79 -8.99
N ALA A 48 0.05 0.34 -9.24
CA ALA A 48 1.20 1.24 -9.37
C ALA A 48 1.26 1.80 -10.80
N LEU A 49 1.44 3.12 -10.92
CA LEU A 49 1.57 3.82 -12.18
C LEU A 49 3.03 4.25 -12.33
N VAL A 50 3.75 3.62 -13.25
CA VAL A 50 5.16 3.95 -13.51
C VAL A 50 5.23 5.33 -14.16
N THR A 51 5.97 6.25 -13.55
CA THR A 51 6.17 7.62 -14.04
C THR A 51 7.54 7.82 -14.67
N ASP A 52 8.54 7.08 -14.21
CA ASP A 52 9.95 7.23 -14.58
C ASP A 52 10.74 5.97 -14.18
N TYR A 53 12.04 5.97 -14.46
CA TYR A 53 12.94 4.86 -14.20
C TYR A 53 13.78 5.06 -12.92
N ASP A 54 13.36 5.91 -11.98
CA ASP A 54 14.20 6.34 -10.87
C ASP A 54 15.54 6.93 -11.40
N CYS A 55 16.61 6.92 -10.63
CA CYS A 55 17.90 7.50 -11.05
C CYS A 55 18.95 6.48 -11.55
N TRP A 56 18.58 5.22 -11.83
CA TRP A 56 19.55 4.20 -12.25
C TRP A 56 19.87 4.23 -13.76
N HIS A 57 18.96 4.75 -14.58
CA HIS A 57 19.09 4.72 -16.04
C HIS A 57 20.04 5.82 -16.52
N GLU A 58 21.17 5.44 -17.12
CA GLU A 58 22.24 6.38 -17.50
C GLU A 58 21.89 7.29 -18.70
N GLU A 59 20.98 6.85 -19.58
CA GLU A 59 20.58 7.60 -20.78
C GLU A 59 19.28 8.39 -20.61
N HIS A 60 18.69 8.39 -19.41
CA HIS A 60 17.49 9.16 -19.09
C HIS A 60 17.83 10.22 -18.05
N ASP A 61 17.33 11.45 -18.22
CA ASP A 61 17.51 12.50 -17.23
C ASP A 61 17.05 12.03 -15.85
N SER A 62 17.83 12.34 -14.81
CA SER A 62 17.48 12.11 -13.41
C SER A 62 16.04 12.55 -13.14
N VAL A 63 15.29 11.77 -12.36
CA VAL A 63 13.89 12.09 -12.02
C VAL A 63 13.76 13.54 -11.51
N SER A 64 12.88 14.31 -12.17
CA SER A 64 12.49 15.65 -11.76
C SER A 64 11.01 15.68 -11.39
N VAL A 65 10.62 16.63 -10.54
CA VAL A 65 9.22 16.78 -10.11
C VAL A 65 8.30 17.06 -11.31
N GLU A 66 8.78 17.82 -12.29
CA GLU A 66 8.03 18.18 -13.49
C GLU A 66 7.73 16.97 -14.37
N MET A 67 8.72 16.08 -14.59
CA MET A 67 8.53 14.84 -15.34
C MET A 67 7.50 13.93 -14.66
N VAL A 68 7.59 13.80 -13.33
CA VAL A 68 6.63 13.00 -12.55
C VAL A 68 5.22 13.56 -12.73
N ILE A 69 5.02 14.88 -12.63
CA ILE A 69 3.71 15.53 -12.78
C ILE A 69 3.14 15.31 -14.19
N GLU A 70 3.94 15.45 -15.24
CA GLU A 70 3.49 15.26 -16.62
C GLU A 70 2.97 13.84 -16.86
N TYR A 71 3.76 12.84 -16.48
CA TYR A 71 3.37 11.44 -16.65
C TYR A 71 2.23 11.05 -15.70
N LEU A 72 2.16 11.64 -14.51
CA LEU A 72 1.06 11.44 -13.58
C LEU A 72 -0.26 11.88 -14.20
N HIS A 73 -0.35 13.06 -14.82
CA HIS A 73 -1.57 13.51 -15.49
C HIS A 73 -2.00 12.58 -16.63
N LYS A 74 -1.05 12.09 -17.44
CA LYS A 74 -1.35 11.11 -18.51
C LYS A 74 -1.84 9.78 -17.93
N ASN A 75 -1.22 9.31 -16.85
CA ASN A 75 -1.55 8.04 -16.21
C ASN A 75 -2.87 8.07 -15.43
N VAL A 76 -3.28 9.21 -14.88
CA VAL A 76 -4.53 9.36 -14.11
C VAL A 76 -5.75 8.92 -14.92
N ARG A 77 -5.85 9.31 -16.19
CA ARG A 77 -6.98 8.91 -17.04
C ARG A 77 -7.06 7.40 -17.20
N ASN A 78 -5.92 6.74 -17.44
CA ASN A 78 -5.87 5.28 -17.59
C ASN A 78 -6.21 4.60 -16.26
N ALA A 79 -5.70 5.11 -15.15
CA ALA A 79 -6.02 4.61 -13.82
C ALA A 79 -7.52 4.69 -13.52
N GLN A 80 -8.18 5.81 -13.84
CA GLN A 80 -9.63 5.97 -13.69
C GLN A 80 -10.43 4.95 -14.49
N LEU A 81 -10.01 4.66 -15.73
CA LEU A 81 -10.65 3.65 -16.57
C LEU A 81 -10.49 2.24 -15.98
N VAL A 82 -9.28 1.89 -15.53
CA VAL A 82 -9.00 0.61 -14.87
C VAL A 82 -9.81 0.47 -13.59
N LEU A 83 -9.83 1.49 -12.73
CA LEU A 83 -10.57 1.47 -11.46
C LEU A 83 -12.07 1.34 -11.69
N LYS A 84 -12.63 2.06 -12.67
CA LYS A 84 -14.07 1.96 -13.01
C LYS A 84 -14.47 0.53 -13.37
N GLU A 85 -13.62 -0.17 -14.11
CA GLU A 85 -13.88 -1.56 -14.50
C GLU A 85 -13.58 -2.54 -13.36
N ALA A 86 -12.51 -2.32 -12.60
CA ALA A 86 -12.15 -3.15 -11.44
C ALA A 86 -13.24 -3.14 -10.38
N VAL A 87 -13.79 -1.98 -10.03
CA VAL A 87 -14.88 -1.84 -9.04
C VAL A 87 -16.11 -2.64 -9.49
N LYS A 88 -16.51 -2.55 -10.76
CA LYS A 88 -17.64 -3.35 -11.29
C LYS A 88 -17.39 -4.84 -11.16
N ARG A 89 -16.20 -5.31 -11.52
CA ARG A 89 -15.83 -6.73 -11.45
C ARG A 89 -15.76 -7.24 -10.02
N ILE A 90 -15.27 -6.43 -9.09
CA ILE A 90 -15.23 -6.78 -7.66
C ILE A 90 -16.66 -6.84 -7.11
N ALA A 91 -17.51 -5.86 -7.42
CA ALA A 91 -18.91 -5.83 -6.97
C ALA A 91 -19.74 -7.01 -7.51
N ALA A 92 -19.40 -7.53 -8.69
CA ALA A 92 -20.06 -8.69 -9.27
C ALA A 92 -19.57 -10.04 -8.70
N LYS A 93 -18.48 -10.06 -7.91
CA LYS A 93 -17.95 -11.27 -7.30
C LYS A 93 -18.58 -11.52 -5.93
N ASN A 94 -18.95 -12.76 -5.68
CA ASN A 94 -19.34 -13.26 -4.36
C ASN A 94 -18.17 -13.94 -3.63
N THR A 95 -16.93 -13.55 -3.93
CA THR A 95 -15.75 -14.13 -3.27
C THR A 95 -15.70 -13.64 -1.82
N PRO A 96 -15.72 -14.53 -0.82
CA PRO A 96 -15.57 -14.12 0.58
C PRO A 96 -14.23 -13.44 0.82
N ASN A 97 -14.17 -12.55 1.80
CA ASN A 97 -12.92 -11.90 2.18
C ASN A 97 -11.98 -12.93 2.84
N PRO A 98 -10.84 -13.30 2.21
CA PRO A 98 -9.96 -14.32 2.77
C PRO A 98 -9.20 -13.85 4.02
N PHE A 99 -9.25 -12.55 4.34
CA PHE A 99 -8.55 -11.95 5.47
C PHE A 99 -9.45 -11.75 6.69
N GLU A 100 -10.72 -12.13 6.60
CA GLU A 100 -11.62 -12.10 7.76
C GLU A 100 -11.08 -13.01 8.86
N GLY A 101 -10.94 -12.48 10.08
CA GLY A 101 -10.34 -13.19 11.21
C GLY A 101 -8.82 -13.12 11.30
N ALA A 102 -8.11 -12.56 10.32
CA ALA A 102 -6.64 -12.54 10.31
C ALA A 102 -6.05 -11.82 11.53
N THR A 103 -6.71 -10.78 12.03
CA THR A 103 -6.22 -9.98 13.16
C THR A 103 -6.43 -10.68 14.49
N LYS A 104 -7.42 -11.58 14.58
CA LYS A 104 -7.73 -12.33 15.81
C LYS A 104 -6.50 -13.06 16.37
N SER A 105 -5.74 -13.74 15.52
CA SER A 105 -4.52 -14.48 15.93
C SER A 105 -3.30 -13.58 16.14
N ALA A 106 -3.34 -12.33 15.68
CA ALA A 106 -2.27 -11.37 15.83
C ALA A 106 -2.35 -10.58 17.15
N ILE A 107 -3.53 -10.55 17.79
CA ILE A 107 -3.70 -9.89 19.09
C ILE A 107 -3.20 -10.83 20.20
N PHE A 108 -2.08 -10.46 20.81
CA PHE A 108 -1.50 -11.21 21.93
C PHE A 108 -2.20 -10.92 23.26
N THR A 109 -2.63 -9.68 23.48
CA THR A 109 -3.27 -9.25 24.73
C THR A 109 -4.66 -9.85 24.84
N ALA A 110 -4.91 -10.60 25.92
CA ALA A 110 -6.21 -11.20 26.17
C ALA A 110 -7.31 -10.10 26.28
N PRO A 111 -8.51 -10.27 25.68
CA PRO A 111 -9.55 -9.24 25.65
C PRO A 111 -9.97 -8.67 27.00
N GLU A 112 -9.84 -9.46 28.06
CA GLU A 112 -10.18 -9.10 29.44
C GLU A 112 -9.18 -8.11 30.05
N LEU A 113 -7.99 -8.01 29.46
CA LEU A 113 -6.91 -7.12 29.87
C LEU A 113 -6.83 -5.84 29.02
N TRP A 114 -7.76 -5.66 28.07
CA TRP A 114 -7.76 -4.47 27.23
C TRP A 114 -8.12 -3.23 28.03
N ASN A 115 -7.24 -2.23 27.99
CA ASN A 115 -7.54 -0.91 28.53
C ASN A 115 -8.72 -0.28 27.77
N ALA A 116 -9.70 0.26 28.49
CA ALA A 116 -10.93 0.80 27.92
C ALA A 116 -10.71 1.95 26.91
N GLU A 117 -9.74 2.84 27.16
CA GLU A 117 -9.41 3.93 26.25
C GLU A 117 -8.85 3.40 24.92
N THR A 118 -7.95 2.43 24.99
CA THR A 118 -7.34 1.82 23.80
C THR A 118 -8.34 0.97 23.02
N ALA A 119 -9.18 0.20 23.72
CA ALA A 119 -10.24 -0.58 23.11
C ALA A 119 -11.23 0.31 22.35
N THR A 120 -11.57 1.48 22.90
CA THR A 120 -12.42 2.47 22.23
C THR A 120 -11.75 3.02 20.98
N LYS A 121 -10.45 3.37 21.03
CA LYS A 121 -9.72 3.89 19.86
C LYS A 121 -9.63 2.87 18.70
N LEU A 122 -9.62 1.58 19.02
CA LEU A 122 -9.45 0.49 18.05
C LEU A 122 -10.75 -0.27 17.75
N GLU A 123 -11.90 0.23 18.20
CA GLU A 123 -13.19 -0.46 18.13
C GLU A 123 -13.52 -0.97 16.71
N ALA A 124 -13.29 -0.14 15.69
CA ALA A 124 -13.56 -0.47 14.29
C ALA A 124 -12.72 -1.65 13.76
N ILE A 125 -11.58 -1.95 14.40
CA ILE A 125 -10.64 -2.99 13.97
C ILE A 125 -10.81 -4.24 14.83
N ILE A 126 -10.72 -4.09 16.15
CA ILE A 126 -10.66 -5.22 17.10
C ILE A 126 -11.95 -5.47 17.88
N GLY A 127 -12.94 -4.57 17.81
CA GLY A 127 -14.12 -4.59 18.67
C GLY A 127 -14.93 -5.89 18.60
N LYS A 128 -14.97 -6.53 17.41
CA LYS A 128 -15.59 -7.85 17.21
C LYS A 128 -14.94 -9.00 17.99
N TYR A 129 -13.75 -8.80 18.56
CA TYR A 129 -13.02 -9.76 19.38
C TYR A 129 -13.01 -9.43 20.87
N ALA A 130 -13.71 -8.37 21.30
CA ALA A 130 -13.84 -8.04 22.71
C ALA A 130 -14.50 -9.18 23.48
N ALA A 131 -14.14 -9.34 24.77
CA ALA A 131 -14.83 -10.26 25.66
C ALA A 131 -16.31 -9.84 25.76
N LYS A 132 -17.21 -10.81 25.54
CA LYS A 132 -18.66 -10.61 25.74
C LYS A 132 -19.00 -10.61 27.22
#